data_AF-A0A0G1JS67-F1
#
_entry.id   AF-A0A0G1JS67-F1
#
_cell.length_a   1.000
_cell.length_b   1.000
_cell.length_c   1.000
_cell.angle_alpha   90.00
_cell.angle_beta   90.00
_cell.angle_gamma   90.00
#
_symmetry.space_group_name_H-M   'P 1'
#
loop_
_entity.id
_entity.type
_entity.pdbx_description
1 polymer ?
#
loop_
_entity_poly.entity_id
_entity_poly.type
_entity_poly.pdbx_seq_one_letter_code
_entity_poly.pdbx_strand_id
1 'polypeptide(L)'
;MEKKLFKLLLIITLLLVTIFGLLFIKDRYLTKGVKVSVQPDYSPGRTIQEVGQNVSVNFSQCTSDVRRIDVAFGSTTIEIQGKEGVNCKLNYGGEVENPNWDGKLQNKCRIPANLGTLTFAKSGYGVDLSAIQRYCTN
;
A
#
# COMPACT_ATOMS: atom_id res chain seq x y z
N MET A 1 64.14 -4.82 -9.65
CA MET A 1 63.03 -3.97 -10.12
C MET A 1 61.65 -4.46 -9.64
N GLU A 2 61.54 -5.69 -9.13
CA GLU A 2 60.27 -6.38 -8.84
C GLU A 2 59.52 -5.92 -7.58
N LYS A 3 60.22 -5.42 -6.55
CA LYS A 3 59.58 -4.99 -5.29
C LYS A 3 58.66 -3.77 -5.43
N LYS A 4 58.86 -2.93 -6.46
CA LYS A 4 58.01 -1.76 -6.72
C LYS A 4 56.69 -2.15 -7.38
N LEU A 5 56.71 -3.16 -8.26
CA LEU A 5 55.53 -3.66 -8.95
C LEU A 5 54.57 -4.35 -7.97
N PHE A 6 55.10 -5.14 -7.03
CA PHE A 6 54.30 -5.82 -6.01
C PHE A 6 53.59 -4.82 -5.07
N LYS A 7 54.27 -3.75 -4.65
CA LYS A 7 53.64 -2.69 -3.83
C LYS A 7 52.53 -1.96 -4.58
N LEU A 8 52.69 -1.73 -5.89
CA LEU A 8 51.68 -1.06 -6.70
C LEU A 8 50.41 -1.93 -6.86
N LEU A 9 50.59 -3.22 -7.11
CA LEU A 9 49.48 -4.18 -7.19
C LEU A 9 48.69 -4.27 -5.88
N LEU A 10 49.38 -4.24 -4.74
CA LEU A 10 48.74 -4.32 -3.42
C LEU A 10 47.92 -3.06 -3.08
N ILE A 11 48.35 -1.89 -3.56
CA ILE A 11 47.60 -0.63 -3.40
C ILE A 11 46.34 -0.63 -4.29
N ILE A 12 46.46 -1.11 -5.53
CA ILE A 12 45.33 -1.18 -6.47
C ILE A 12 44.24 -2.13 -5.94
N THR A 13 44.61 -3.30 -5.40
CA THR A 13 43.63 -4.23 -4.84
C THR A 13 42.93 -3.66 -3.61
N LEU A 14 43.64 -2.96 -2.72
CA LEU A 14 43.04 -2.26 -1.58
C LEU A 14 42.06 -1.15 -1.99
N LEU A 15 42.38 -0.39 -3.04
CA LEU A 15 41.48 0.62 -3.59
C LEU A 15 40.22 -0.01 -4.22
N LEU A 16 40.36 -1.11 -4.95
CA LEU A 16 39.22 -1.79 -5.54
C LEU A 16 38.26 -2.36 -4.49
N VAL A 17 38.79 -2.97 -3.41
CA VAL A 17 37.97 -3.52 -2.32
C VAL A 17 37.19 -2.42 -1.59
N THR A 18 37.82 -1.26 -1.35
CA THR A 18 37.16 -0.14 -0.66
C THR A 18 36.07 0.50 -1.52
N ILE A 19 36.31 0.69 -2.83
CA ILE A 19 35.29 1.20 -3.77
C ILE A 19 34.11 0.24 -3.86
N PHE A 20 34.36 -1.07 -3.99
CA PHE A 20 33.30 -2.07 -4.09
C PHE A 20 32.47 -2.17 -2.80
N GLY A 21 33.13 -2.08 -1.63
CA GLY A 21 32.45 -2.03 -0.33
C GLY A 21 31.54 -0.80 -0.18
N LEU A 22 32.01 0.37 -0.60
CA LEU A 22 31.21 1.62 -0.56
C LEU A 22 29.99 1.57 -1.48
N LEU A 23 30.13 0.98 -2.67
CA LEU A 23 29.00 0.76 -3.58
C LEU A 23 27.96 -0.19 -2.96
N PHE A 24 28.40 -1.29 -2.36
CA PHE A 24 27.52 -2.28 -1.75
C PHE A 24 26.77 -1.75 -0.52
N ILE A 25 27.39 -0.85 0.26
CA ILE A 25 26.73 -0.17 1.38
C ILE A 25 25.64 0.78 0.88
N LYS A 26 25.89 1.53 -0.19
CA LYS A 26 24.92 2.50 -0.73
C LYS A 26 23.62 1.84 -1.21
N ASP A 27 23.72 0.68 -1.89
CA ASP A 27 22.54 -0.09 -2.32
C ASP A 27 21.70 -0.57 -1.12
N ARG A 28 22.36 -1.02 -0.04
CA ARG A 28 21.67 -1.53 1.16
C ARG A 28 20.97 -0.44 1.98
N TYR A 29 21.44 0.81 1.90
CA TYR A 29 20.79 1.93 2.59
C TYR A 29 19.55 2.45 1.85
N LEU A 30 19.48 2.34 0.52
CA LEU A 30 18.33 2.80 -0.26
C LEU A 30 17.13 1.84 -0.21
N THR A 31 17.35 0.58 0.20
CA THR A 31 16.28 -0.43 0.32
C THR A 31 15.70 -0.56 1.73
N LYS A 32 16.09 0.30 2.70
CA LYS A 32 15.38 0.34 3.99
C LYS A 32 14.00 0.92 3.77
N GLY A 33 13.04 0.03 3.54
CA GLY A 33 11.63 0.31 3.37
C GLY A 33 11.16 1.32 4.41
N VAL A 34 10.69 2.46 3.91
CA VAL A 34 9.97 3.44 4.70
C VAL A 34 8.76 2.71 5.29
N LYS A 35 8.80 2.41 6.59
CA LYS A 35 7.60 2.04 7.32
C LYS A 35 6.76 3.30 7.44
N VAL A 36 5.92 3.55 6.44
CA VAL A 36 4.90 4.59 6.51
C VAL A 36 3.93 4.14 7.60
N SER A 37 4.00 4.76 8.77
CA SER A 37 2.90 4.66 9.73
C SER A 37 1.73 5.40 9.11
N VAL A 38 0.80 4.66 8.51
CA VAL A 38 -0.44 5.21 7.95
C VAL A 38 -1.27 5.71 9.13
N GLN A 39 -1.07 6.98 9.52
CA GLN A 39 -2.01 7.62 10.43
C GLN A 39 -3.32 7.88 9.67
N PRO A 40 -4.48 7.69 10.31
CA PRO A 40 -5.77 8.04 9.73
C PRO A 40 -5.81 9.53 9.39
N ASP A 41 -5.82 9.89 8.11
CA ASP A 41 -5.99 11.29 7.69
C ASP A 41 -7.50 11.58 7.53
N TYR A 42 -8.01 12.49 8.35
CA TYR A 42 -9.42 12.88 8.46
C TYR A 42 -9.79 14.12 7.61
N SER A 43 -9.00 14.43 6.58
CA SER A 43 -9.25 15.62 5.75
C SER A 43 -10.66 15.60 5.13
N PRO A 44 -11.43 16.71 5.20
CA PRO A 44 -12.85 16.78 4.80
C PRO A 44 -13.12 16.67 3.29
N GLY A 45 -12.21 16.10 2.51
CA GLY A 45 -12.32 15.89 1.07
C GLY A 45 -11.83 14.52 0.61
N ARG A 46 -11.77 13.52 1.50
CA ARG A 46 -11.37 12.16 1.13
C ARG A 46 -12.51 11.38 0.49
N THR A 47 -12.14 10.47 -0.42
CA THR A 47 -13.08 9.53 -1.03
C THR A 47 -13.59 8.53 0.02
N ILE A 48 -12.71 8.08 0.92
CA ILE A 48 -13.04 7.15 2.01
C ILE A 48 -13.08 7.91 3.33
N GLN A 49 -14.18 7.79 4.07
CA GLN A 49 -14.37 8.45 5.36
C GLN A 49 -14.88 7.45 6.40
N GLU A 50 -14.32 7.49 7.61
CA GLU A 50 -14.75 6.66 8.72
C GLU A 50 -15.57 7.50 9.71
N VAL A 51 -16.79 7.09 10.01
CA VAL A 51 -17.69 7.77 10.94
C VAL A 51 -18.26 6.74 11.90
N GLY A 52 -17.66 6.63 13.09
CA GLY A 52 -18.05 5.65 14.10
C GLY A 52 -17.92 4.20 13.58
N GLN A 53 -19.04 3.48 13.58
CA GLN A 53 -19.15 2.08 13.12
C GLN A 53 -19.35 1.94 11.61
N ASN A 54 -19.23 3.03 10.86
CA ASN A 54 -19.46 3.06 9.43
C ASN A 54 -18.25 3.56 8.65
N VAL A 55 -18.15 3.11 7.41
CA VAL A 55 -17.20 3.58 6.39
C VAL A 55 -18.00 4.06 5.19
N SER A 56 -17.85 5.32 4.82
CA SER A 56 -18.48 5.91 3.63
C SER A 56 -17.47 6.03 2.51
N VAL A 57 -17.87 5.67 1.29
CA VAL A 57 -17.06 5.79 0.07
C VAL A 57 -17.83 6.61 -0.97
N ASN A 58 -17.28 7.74 -1.41
CA ASN A 58 -17.87 8.62 -2.42
C ASN A 58 -17.38 8.25 -3.84
N PHE A 59 -18.12 7.38 -4.53
CA PHE A 59 -17.76 6.94 -5.88
C PHE A 59 -17.92 8.03 -6.95
N SER A 60 -18.70 9.08 -6.70
CA SER A 60 -18.80 10.24 -7.60
C SER A 60 -17.49 11.03 -7.65
N GLN A 61 -16.87 11.20 -6.47
CA GLN A 61 -15.58 11.87 -6.33
C GLN A 61 -14.47 11.01 -6.91
N CYS A 62 -14.38 9.75 -6.47
CA CYS A 62 -13.39 8.77 -6.94
C CYS A 62 -11.96 9.34 -7.07
N THR A 63 -11.50 10.09 -6.07
CA THR A 63 -10.10 10.51 -5.99
C THR A 63 -9.27 9.38 -5.41
N SER A 64 -8.02 9.24 -5.87
CA SER A 64 -7.10 8.22 -5.38
C SER A 64 -6.97 8.30 -3.85
N ASP A 65 -7.20 7.18 -3.17
CA ASP A 65 -7.34 7.13 -1.73
C ASP A 65 -7.06 5.71 -1.21
N VAL A 66 -6.30 5.56 -0.12
CA VAL A 66 -6.04 4.25 0.49
C VAL A 66 -6.30 4.33 1.99
N ARG A 67 -7.08 3.39 2.50
CA ARG A 67 -7.41 3.28 3.93
C ARG A 67 -7.36 1.84 4.41
N ARG A 68 -6.64 1.64 5.51
CA ARG A 68 -6.82 0.48 6.38
C ARG A 68 -7.84 0.84 7.46
N ILE A 69 -8.86 0.01 7.60
CA ILE A 69 -9.89 0.12 8.63
C ILE A 69 -9.67 -1.06 9.58
N ASP A 70 -9.20 -0.76 10.78
CA ASP A 70 -9.02 -1.76 11.85
C ASP A 70 -10.34 -2.02 12.57
N VAL A 71 -10.56 -3.28 12.92
CA VAL A 71 -11.72 -3.77 13.69
C VAL A 71 -11.25 -4.71 14.81
N ALA A 72 -12.17 -5.26 15.59
CA ALA A 72 -11.85 -6.06 16.78
C ALA A 72 -10.90 -7.24 16.50
N PHE A 73 -11.11 -7.96 15.39
CA PHE A 73 -10.41 -9.21 15.07
C PHE A 73 -9.79 -9.18 13.67
N GLY A 74 -9.35 -8.02 13.20
CA GLY A 74 -8.77 -7.92 11.86
C GLY A 74 -8.77 -6.52 11.28
N SER A 75 -8.67 -6.46 9.96
CA SER A 75 -8.73 -5.21 9.22
C SER A 75 -9.23 -5.40 7.80
N THR A 76 -9.71 -4.31 7.20
CA THR A 76 -10.00 -4.22 5.77
C THR A 76 -9.23 -3.05 5.18
N THR A 77 -8.46 -3.30 4.13
CA THR A 77 -7.82 -2.27 3.32
C THR A 77 -8.66 -2.02 2.07
N ILE A 78 -9.02 -0.76 1.86
CA ILE A 78 -9.73 -0.27 0.67
C ILE A 78 -8.80 0.72 -0.05
N GLU A 79 -8.59 0.48 -1.34
CA GLU A 79 -7.83 1.34 -2.25
C GLU A 79 -8.74 1.82 -3.37
N ILE A 80 -8.94 3.14 -3.47
CA ILE A 80 -9.50 3.82 -4.64
C ILE A 80 -8.32 4.18 -5.54
N GLN A 81 -8.29 3.66 -6.76
CA GLN A 81 -7.23 3.95 -7.74
C GLN A 81 -7.55 5.17 -8.62
N GLY A 82 -8.79 5.66 -8.56
CA GLY A 82 -9.27 6.78 -9.37
C GLY A 82 -10.29 6.36 -10.42
N LYS A 83 -10.68 7.31 -11.29
CA LYS A 83 -11.65 7.06 -12.36
C LYS A 83 -11.04 6.26 -13.51
N GLU A 84 -11.80 5.30 -14.02
CA GLU A 84 -11.56 4.55 -15.26
C GLU A 84 -12.81 4.69 -16.14
N GLY A 85 -12.83 5.72 -17.00
CA GLY A 85 -14.02 6.10 -17.76
C GLY A 85 -15.17 6.52 -16.84
N VAL A 86 -16.31 5.84 -16.92
CA VAL A 86 -17.50 6.08 -16.08
C VAL A 86 -17.47 5.35 -14.74
N ASN A 87 -16.45 4.52 -14.51
CA ASN A 87 -16.33 3.71 -13.31
C ASN A 87 -15.27 4.29 -12.37
N CYS A 88 -15.47 4.05 -11.08
CA CYS A 88 -14.48 4.20 -10.04
C CYS A 88 -13.77 2.87 -9.82
N LYS A 89 -12.44 2.88 -9.97
CA LYS A 89 -11.63 1.69 -9.78
C LYS A 89 -11.28 1.54 -8.30
N LEU A 90 -11.67 0.42 -7.72
CA LEU A 90 -11.50 0.12 -6.30
C LEU A 90 -10.88 -1.27 -6.16
N ASN A 91 -9.88 -1.42 -5.30
CA ASN A 91 -9.43 -2.73 -4.84
C ASN A 91 -9.65 -2.85 -3.33
N TYR A 92 -9.92 -4.06 -2.84
CA TYR A 92 -9.96 -4.30 -1.40
C TYR A 92 -9.50 -5.70 -1.02
N GLY A 93 -9.01 -5.80 0.21
CA GLY A 93 -8.61 -7.04 0.86
C GLY A 93 -8.77 -6.90 2.36
N GLY A 94 -8.92 -8.01 3.05
CA GLY A 94 -9.00 -8.03 4.50
C GLY A 94 -8.20 -9.18 5.06
N GLU A 95 -7.81 -9.04 6.31
CA GLU A 95 -7.16 -10.08 7.10
C GLU A 95 -7.83 -10.20 8.46
N VAL A 96 -7.93 -11.45 8.93
CA VAL A 96 -8.41 -11.80 10.26
C VAL A 96 -7.22 -12.42 10.99
N GLU A 97 -6.68 -11.68 11.95
CA GLU A 97 -5.63 -12.10 12.89
C GLU A 97 -4.39 -12.77 12.26
N ASN A 98 -4.04 -12.41 11.01
CA ASN A 98 -2.88 -12.99 10.34
C ASN A 98 -1.69 -12.02 10.34
N PRO A 99 -0.71 -12.18 11.24
CA PRO A 99 0.46 -11.32 11.30
C PRO A 99 1.36 -11.40 10.04
N ASN A 100 1.16 -12.41 9.19
CA ASN A 100 1.91 -12.62 7.95
C ASN A 100 1.12 -12.23 6.69
N TRP A 101 0.03 -11.47 6.82
CA TRP A 101 -0.71 -11.03 5.63
C TRP A 101 0.20 -10.22 4.70
N ASP A 102 0.19 -10.58 3.42
CA ASP A 102 1.07 -10.00 2.39
C ASP A 102 0.55 -8.67 1.81
N GLY A 103 -0.58 -8.18 2.34
CA GLY A 103 -1.21 -6.94 1.90
C GLY A 103 -1.97 -7.05 0.58
N LYS A 104 -2.20 -8.26 0.05
CA LYS A 104 -2.90 -8.43 -1.23
C LYS A 104 -4.34 -7.95 -1.18
N LEU A 105 -4.69 -7.06 -2.10
CA LEU A 105 -6.05 -6.59 -2.37
C LEU A 105 -6.67 -7.44 -3.47
N GLN A 106 -7.05 -8.67 -3.12
CA GLN A 106 -7.51 -9.69 -4.07
C GLN A 106 -8.79 -9.32 -4.82
N ASN A 107 -9.66 -8.50 -4.23
CA ASN A 107 -10.90 -8.09 -4.89
C ASN A 107 -10.64 -6.82 -5.69
N LYS A 108 -10.88 -6.87 -7.01
CA LYS A 108 -10.72 -5.73 -7.93
C LYS A 108 -12.07 -5.37 -8.50
N CYS A 109 -12.48 -4.12 -8.39
CA CYS A 109 -13.83 -3.67 -8.70
C CYS A 109 -13.85 -2.47 -9.65
N ARG A 110 -14.87 -2.45 -10.51
CA ARG A 110 -15.22 -1.32 -11.38
C ARG A 110 -16.62 -0.84 -11.06
N ILE A 111 -16.70 0.13 -10.15
CA ILE A 111 -17.97 0.57 -9.55
C ILE A 111 -18.47 1.79 -10.32
N PRO A 112 -19.71 1.82 -10.85
CA PRO A 112 -20.22 3.00 -11.55
C PRO A 112 -20.14 4.26 -10.68
N ALA A 113 -19.52 5.33 -11.18
CA ALA A 113 -19.33 6.57 -10.42
C ALA A 113 -20.67 7.27 -10.09
N ASN A 114 -21.73 6.97 -10.85
CA ASN A 114 -23.07 7.52 -10.63
C ASN A 114 -23.80 6.89 -9.43
N LEU A 115 -23.23 5.89 -8.75
CA LEU A 115 -23.79 5.35 -7.50
C LEU A 115 -23.69 6.33 -6.33
N GLY A 116 -22.86 7.38 -6.45
CA GLY A 116 -22.73 8.37 -5.39
C GLY A 116 -21.97 7.85 -4.18
N THR A 117 -22.39 8.26 -3.00
CA THR A 117 -21.80 7.83 -1.74
C THR A 117 -22.54 6.61 -1.21
N LEU A 118 -21.82 5.53 -0.95
CA LEU A 118 -22.35 4.38 -0.20
C LEU A 118 -21.71 4.32 1.18
N THR A 119 -22.47 3.82 2.15
CA THR A 119 -22.03 3.61 3.52
C THR A 119 -22.06 2.13 3.83
N PHE A 120 -20.97 1.64 4.42
CA PHE A 120 -20.72 0.25 4.75
C PHE A 120 -20.54 0.11 6.25
N ALA A 121 -21.14 -0.93 6.83
CA ALA A 121 -21.00 -1.22 8.26
C ALA A 121 -19.66 -1.89 8.56
N LYS A 122 -19.05 -1.54 9.69
CA LYS A 122 -17.97 -2.31 10.30
C LYS A 122 -18.58 -3.51 11.04
N SER A 123 -17.96 -4.66 10.87
CA SER A 123 -18.19 -5.87 11.67
C SER A 123 -16.97 -6.13 12.55
N GLY A 124 -17.02 -7.18 13.40
CA GLY A 124 -15.86 -7.60 14.18
C GLY A 124 -14.66 -8.06 13.33
N TYR A 125 -14.88 -8.43 12.06
CA TYR A 125 -13.87 -9.05 11.18
C TYR A 125 -13.48 -8.20 9.98
N GLY A 126 -14.22 -7.14 9.67
CA GLY A 126 -13.90 -6.21 8.60
C GLY A 126 -15.08 -5.32 8.21
N VAL A 127 -14.96 -4.65 7.06
CA VAL A 127 -16.02 -3.81 6.49
C VAL A 127 -16.89 -4.65 5.55
N ASP A 128 -18.21 -4.61 5.72
CA ASP A 128 -19.15 -5.30 4.84
C ASP A 128 -19.30 -4.56 3.50
N LEU A 129 -18.61 -5.06 2.47
CA LEU A 129 -18.62 -4.54 1.10
C LEU A 129 -19.57 -5.31 0.16
N SER A 130 -20.48 -6.13 0.69
CA SER A 130 -21.39 -6.97 -0.10
C SER A 130 -22.22 -6.16 -1.12
N ALA A 131 -22.60 -4.94 -0.78
CA ALA A 131 -23.38 -4.04 -1.64
C ALA A 131 -22.69 -3.68 -2.97
N ILE A 132 -21.36 -3.80 -3.06
CA ILE A 132 -20.58 -3.53 -4.28
C ILE A 132 -20.02 -4.80 -4.94
N GLN A 133 -20.27 -5.97 -4.37
CA GLN A 133 -19.64 -7.22 -4.80
C GLN A 133 -19.97 -7.60 -6.26
N ARG A 134 -21.15 -7.22 -6.75
CA ARG A 134 -21.55 -7.41 -8.16
C ARG A 134 -20.66 -6.68 -9.18
N TYR A 135 -19.83 -5.74 -8.72
CA TYR A 135 -18.90 -4.96 -9.55
C TYR A 135 -17.46 -5.47 -9.47
N CYS A 136 -17.22 -6.56 -8.75
CA CYS A 136 -15.89 -7.05 -8.42
C CYS A 136 -15.56 -8.36 -9.16
N THR A 137 -14.28 -8.51 -9.47
CA THR A 137 -13.66 -9.74 -9.95
C THR A 137 -12.56 -10.13 -8.96
N ASN A 138 -12.51 -11.42 -8.63
CA ASN A 138 -11.46 -12.01 -7.81
C ASN A 138 -10.31 -12.54 -8.67
#